data_AF-F6HT34-F1
#
_entry.id   AF-F6HT34-F1
#
_cell.length_a   1.000
_cell.length_b   1.000
_cell.length_c   1.000
_cell.angle_alpha   90.00
_cell.angle_beta   90.00
_cell.angle_gamma   90.00
#
_symmetry.space_group_name_H-M   'P 1'
#
loop_
_entity.id
_entity.type
_entity.pdbx_description
1 polymer ?
#
loop_
_entity_poly.entity_id
_entity_poly.type
_entity_poly.pdbx_seq_one_letter_code
_entity_poly.pdbx_strand_id
1 'polypeptide(L)'
;MAIHFGNMIEVFDKMVKQRLRSRQVQGWMASSDVLHILLTISEDSNNVLDITNIDHLLLDLFAAGTDTTTNTLEWAMANYYTNPKHYGESK
;
A
#
# COMPACT_ATOMS: atom_id res chain seq x y z
N MET A 1 -13.94 11.90 4.42
CA MET A 1 -13.08 11.39 3.32
C MET A 1 -11.87 12.27 3.08
N ALA A 2 -12.00 13.54 2.68
CA ALA A 2 -10.83 14.40 2.40
C ALA A 2 -9.83 14.53 3.57
N ILE A 3 -10.30 14.67 4.81
CA ILE A 3 -9.44 14.77 6.00
C ILE A 3 -8.66 13.47 6.24
N HIS A 4 -9.29 12.30 6.06
CA HIS A 4 -8.63 11.00 6.27
C HIS A 4 -7.57 10.71 5.20
N PHE A 5 -7.85 11.05 3.95
CA PHE A 5 -6.86 10.94 2.87
C PHE A 5 -5.69 11.92 3.08
N GLY A 6 -5.96 13.14 3.57
CA GLY A 6 -4.90 14.07 3.96
C GLY A 6 -3.98 13.49 5.04
N ASN A 7 -4.55 12.90 6.09
CA ASN A 7 -3.77 12.25 7.15
C ASN A 7 -2.95 11.05 6.62
N MET A 8 -3.52 10.27 5.69
CA MET A 8 -2.83 9.14 5.06
C MET A 8 -1.64 9.59 4.21
N ILE A 9 -1.81 10.65 3.42
CA ILE A 9 -0.71 11.25 2.66
C ILE A 9 0.41 11.71 3.61
N GLU A 10 0.07 12.31 4.75
CA GLU A 10 1.09 12.70 5.75
C GLU A 10 1.85 11.49 6.32
N VAL A 11 1.18 10.36 6.51
CA VAL A 11 1.83 9.11 6.93
C VAL A 11 2.78 8.60 5.84
N PHE A 12 2.33 8.57 4.58
CA PHE A 12 3.17 8.12 3.46
C PHE A 12 4.38 9.04 3.25
N ASP A 13 4.19 10.35 3.27
CA ASP A 13 5.28 11.33 3.16
C ASP A 13 6.34 11.11 4.26
N LYS A 14 5.91 10.86 5.51
CA LYS A 14 6.83 10.50 6.60
C LYS A 14 7.59 9.20 6.33
N MET A 15 6.90 8.17 5.82
CA MET A 15 7.53 6.89 5.46
C MET A 15 8.55 7.04 4.33
N VAL A 16 8.21 7.80 3.27
CA VAL A 16 9.10 8.09 2.14
C VAL A 16 10.33 8.84 2.62
N LYS A 17 10.15 9.94 3.37
CA LYS A 17 11.26 10.71 3.95
C LYS A 17 12.15 9.88 4.84
N GLN A 18 11.57 9.01 5.68
CA GLN A 18 12.34 8.10 6.53
C GLN A 18 13.17 7.13 5.68
N ARG A 19 12.60 6.56 4.62
CA ARG A 19 13.31 5.63 3.73
C ARG A 19 14.46 6.32 2.99
N LEU A 20 14.25 7.54 2.49
CA LEU A 20 15.28 8.34 1.84
C LEU A 20 16.45 8.66 2.79
N ARG A 21 16.16 9.00 4.06
CA ARG A 21 17.19 9.20 5.08
C ARG A 21 17.97 7.92 5.38
N SER A 22 17.28 6.78 5.52
CA SER A 22 17.93 5.50 5.78
C SER A 22 18.90 5.09 4.66
N ARG A 23 18.58 5.39 3.40
CA ARG A 23 19.45 5.12 2.23
C ARG A 23 20.78 5.87 2.29
N GLN A 24 20.84 7.02 2.98
CA GLN A 24 22.05 7.84 3.08
C GLN A 24 23.02 7.35 4.16
N VAL A 25 22.58 6.44 5.04
CA VAL A 25 23.41 5.91 6.14
C VAL A 25 24.34 4.81 5.61
N GLN A 26 25.63 4.87 5.97
CA GLN A 26 26.58 3.81 5.66
C GLN A 26 26.13 2.47 6.25
N GLY A 27 26.20 1.40 5.44
CA GLY A 27 25.74 0.06 5.84
C GLY A 27 24.25 -0.18 5.67
N TRP A 28 23.52 0.72 5.01
CA TRP A 28 22.13 0.47 4.62
C TRP A 28 22.00 -0.76 3.71
N MET A 29 21.04 -1.63 4.03
CA MET A 29 20.64 -2.73 3.16
C MET A 29 19.34 -2.39 2.44
N ALA A 30 19.33 -2.60 1.13
CA ALA A 30 18.15 -2.48 0.30
C ALA A 30 17.03 -3.39 0.81
N SER A 31 15.82 -2.83 0.98
CA SER A 31 14.63 -3.64 1.20
C SER A 31 14.03 -4.06 -0.14
N SER A 32 13.36 -5.20 -0.19
CA SER A 32 12.69 -5.70 -1.41
C SER A 32 11.21 -5.29 -1.48
N ASP A 33 10.83 -4.20 -0.81
CA ASP A 33 9.44 -3.75 -0.75
C ASP A 33 9.08 -2.77 -1.87
N VAL A 34 7.76 -2.56 -2.03
CA VAL A 34 7.19 -1.68 -3.06
C VAL A 34 7.77 -0.27 -3.00
N LEU A 35 7.91 0.29 -1.79
CA LEU A 35 8.46 1.65 -1.63
C LEU A 35 9.92 1.71 -2.08
N HIS A 36 10.74 0.69 -1.80
CA HIS A 36 12.09 0.62 -2.33
C HIS A 36 12.10 0.60 -3.85
N ILE A 37 11.27 -0.23 -4.48
CA ILE A 37 11.18 -0.32 -5.94
C ILE A 37 10.78 1.04 -6.54
N LEU A 38 9.74 1.70 -5.99
CA LEU A 38 9.28 3.00 -6.47
C LEU A 38 10.37 4.09 -6.36
N LEU A 39 11.11 4.12 -5.25
CA LEU A 39 12.22 5.06 -5.07
C LEU A 39 13.38 4.78 -6.03
N THR A 40 13.70 3.51 -6.29
CA THR A 40 14.73 3.14 -7.27
C THR A 40 14.32 3.56 -8.68
N ILE A 41 13.04 3.37 -9.05
CA ILE A 41 12.52 3.84 -10.35
C ILE A 41 12.59 5.38 -10.44
N SER A 42 12.25 6.09 -9.37
CA SER A 42 12.33 7.56 -9.30
C SER A 42 13.74 8.07 -9.61
N GLU A 43 14.76 7.41 -9.04
CA GLU A 43 16.17 7.74 -9.23
C GLU A 43 16.67 7.41 -10.66
N ASP A 44 16.25 6.29 -11.25
CA ASP A 44 16.72 5.83 -12.57
C ASP A 44 16.07 6.56 -13.77
N SER A 45 14.84 7.06 -13.61
CA SER A 45 13.99 7.48 -14.74
C SER A 45 13.93 8.99 -15.00
N ASN A 46 14.97 9.76 -14.64
CA ASN A 46 14.99 11.23 -14.79
C ASN A 46 13.79 11.95 -14.13
N ASN A 47 13.37 11.52 -12.93
CA ASN A 47 12.23 12.09 -12.20
C ASN A 47 10.85 11.99 -12.91
N VAL A 48 10.63 10.98 -13.77
CA VAL A 48 9.27 10.69 -14.28
C VAL A 48 8.30 10.38 -13.14
N LEU A 49 8.81 9.82 -12.04
CA LEU A 49 8.09 9.56 -10.80
C LEU A 49 8.68 10.40 -9.67
N ASP A 50 8.14 11.59 -9.45
CA ASP A 50 8.49 12.41 -8.28
C ASP A 50 7.93 11.80 -6.98
N ILE A 51 8.48 12.22 -5.83
CA ILE A 51 8.04 11.85 -4.48
C ILE A 51 6.55 12.08 -4.30
N THR A 52 6.03 13.20 -4.81
CA THR A 52 4.60 13.52 -4.76
C THR A 52 3.76 12.45 -5.45
N ASN A 53 4.22 11.96 -6.60
CA ASN A 53 3.54 10.89 -7.32
C ASN A 53 3.60 9.57 -6.55
N ILE A 54 4.73 9.29 -5.89
CA ILE A 54 4.87 8.10 -5.03
C ILE A 54 3.87 8.14 -3.88
N ASP A 55 3.71 9.26 -3.18
CA ASP A 55 2.75 9.39 -2.08
C ASP A 55 1.31 9.16 -2.55
N HIS A 56 0.94 9.72 -3.70
CA HIS A 56 -0.38 9.50 -4.29
C HIS A 56 -0.59 8.05 -4.78
N LEU A 57 0.43 7.42 -5.37
CA LEU A 57 0.36 6.01 -5.77
C LEU A 57 0.20 5.08 -4.57
N LEU A 58 0.88 5.36 -3.46
CA LEU A 58 0.71 4.61 -2.21
C LEU A 58 -0.71 4.77 -1.67
N LEU A 59 -1.27 5.98 -1.73
CA LEU A 59 -2.65 6.23 -1.35
C LEU A 59 -3.65 5.45 -2.21
N ASP A 60 -3.51 5.52 -3.52
CA ASP A 60 -4.41 4.86 -4.48
C ASP A 60 -4.37 3.34 -4.28
N LEU A 61 -3.17 2.76 -4.18
CA LEU A 61 -2.98 1.33 -3.96
C LEU A 61 -3.59 0.89 -2.62
N PHE A 62 -3.36 1.64 -1.55
CA PHE A 62 -3.86 1.30 -0.22
C PHE A 62 -5.38 1.42 -0.13
N ALA A 63 -5.96 2.49 -0.68
CA ALA A 63 -7.40 2.71 -0.68
C ALA A 63 -8.12 1.64 -1.51
N ALA A 64 -7.67 1.40 -2.76
CA ALA A 64 -8.26 0.39 -3.64
C ALA A 64 -8.14 -1.02 -3.06
N GLY A 65 -6.98 -1.37 -2.48
CA GLY A 65 -6.76 -2.66 -1.84
C GLY A 65 -7.64 -2.88 -0.61
N THR A 66 -7.82 -1.84 0.21
CA THR A 66 -8.62 -1.91 1.43
C THR A 66 -10.10 -2.08 1.12
N ASP A 67 -10.66 -1.28 0.21
CA ASP A 67 -12.09 -1.32 -0.11
C ASP A 67 -12.48 -2.68 -0.74
N THR A 68 -11.67 -3.17 -1.68
CA THR A 68 -11.95 -4.44 -2.37
C THR A 68 -11.76 -5.66 -1.47
N THR A 69 -10.69 -5.69 -0.68
CA THR A 69 -10.41 -6.81 0.24
C THR A 69 -11.44 -6.86 1.36
N THR A 70 -11.78 -5.71 1.96
CA THR A 70 -12.81 -5.63 3.01
C THR A 70 -14.16 -6.11 2.48
N ASN A 71 -14.61 -5.61 1.32
CA ASN A 71 -15.86 -6.05 0.72
C ASN A 71 -15.88 -7.56 0.43
N THR A 72 -14.77 -8.12 -0.04
CA THR A 72 -14.65 -9.56 -0.29
C THR A 72 -14.74 -10.37 0.99
N LEU A 73 -14.06 -9.94 2.05
CA LEU A 73 -14.11 -10.59 3.36
C LEU A 73 -15.51 -10.48 3.98
N GLU A 74 -16.15 -9.32 3.90
CA GLU A 74 -17.52 -9.12 4.35
C GLU A 74 -18.48 -10.06 3.62
N TRP A 75 -18.36 -10.16 2.30
CA TRP A 75 -19.16 -11.10 1.52
C TRP A 75 -18.90 -12.56 1.92
N ALA A 76 -17.64 -12.96 2.08
CA ALA A 76 -17.26 -14.31 2.47
C ALA A 76 -17.82 -14.68 3.85
N MET A 77 -17.72 -13.77 4.83
CA MET A 77 -18.27 -13.97 6.17
C MET A 77 -19.80 -13.99 6.16
N ALA A 78 -20.45 -13.06 5.46
CA ALA A 78 -21.89 -13.05 5.33
C ALA A 78 -22.40 -14.36 4.72
N ASN A 79 -21.76 -14.83 3.64
CA ASN A 79 -22.11 -16.09 2.98
C ASN A 79 -21.88 -17.30 3.90
N TYR A 80 -20.81 -17.29 4.71
CA TYR A 80 -20.56 -18.32 5.73
C TYR A 80 -21.71 -18.40 6.75
N TYR A 81 -22.18 -17.26 7.25
CA TYR A 81 -23.28 -17.23 8.23
C TYR A 81 -24.64 -17.58 7.61
N THR A 82 -24.92 -17.17 6.38
CA THR A 82 -26.23 -17.39 5.75
C THR A 82 -26.38 -18.77 5.11
N ASN A 83 -25.29 -19.41 4.67
CA ASN A 83 -25.32 -20.70 3.98
C ASN A 83 -24.28 -21.70 4.52
N PRO A 84 -24.45 -22.23 5.75
CA PRO A 84 -23.48 -23.13 6.39
C PRO A 84 -23.29 -24.48 5.68
N LYS A 85 -24.17 -24.86 4.74
CA LYS A 85 -24.09 -26.13 4.00
C LYS A 85 -23.00 -26.15 2.91
N HIS A 86 -22.55 -24.99 2.42
CA HIS A 86 -21.55 -24.94 1.34
C HIS A 86 -20.10 -25.11 1.81
N TYR A 87 -19.83 -24.97 3.11
CA TYR A 87 -18.47 -25.09 3.64
C TYR A 87 -18.01 -26.55 3.85
N GLY A 88 -18.92 -27.52 3.74
CA GLY A 88 -18.65 -28.95 3.91
C GLY A 88 -18.30 -29.72 2.64
N GLU A 89 -18.30 -29.08 1.46
CA GLU A 89 -18.16 -29.76 0.16
C GLU A 89 -16.90 -29.40 -0.63
N SER A 90 -15.93 -28.68 -0.04
CA SER A 90 -14.57 -28.63 -0.59
C SER A 90 -13.81 -29.89 -0.20
N LYS A 91 -14.04 -30.97 -0.94
CA LYS A 91 -13.06 -32.07 -1.09
C LYS A 91 -11.83 -31.59 -1.85
#